data_AF-A0A2H9SPQ4-F1
#
_entry.id   AF-A0A2H9SPQ4-F1
#
_cell.length_a   1.000
_cell.length_b   1.000
_cell.length_c   1.000
_cell.angle_alpha   90.00
_cell.angle_beta   90.00
_cell.angle_gamma   90.00
#
_symmetry.space_group_name_H-M   'P 1'
#
loop_
_entity.id
_entity.type
_entity.pdbx_description
1 polymer ?
#
loop_
_entity_poly.entity_id
_entity_poly.type
_entity_poly.pdbx_seq_one_letter_code
_entity_poly.pdbx_strand_id
1 'polypeptide(L)'
;MHEGEKKKEIQNLLLVFGAAIGSALFGILYIIYSSSGTGHYTLSNILLSPEVIQHFSSLTEKERSKHISPLQFNRIDLSFFNPETHLWQTKEISTEDYQKIYTLIASDKSIESPSDAVINAFREPPPVKLIIQIEEKSAKNFTSVKSVFQEVDFAARGDFFRVQLREQGQEAQQAYFYHRAIYPTVIKMLAGQHD
;
A
#
# COMPACT_ATOMS: atom_id res chain seq x y z
N MET A 1 54.02 45.54 8.84
CA MET A 1 52.65 45.84 8.36
C MET A 1 52.08 44.64 7.59
N HIS A 2 52.08 43.42 8.16
CA HIS A 2 51.70 42.20 7.42
C HIS A 2 50.89 41.16 8.22
N GLU A 3 50.71 41.34 9.53
CA GLU A 3 49.99 40.35 10.35
C GLU A 3 48.47 40.60 10.38
N GLY A 4 48.04 41.87 10.28
CA GLY A 4 46.63 42.25 10.24
C GLY A 4 45.92 41.84 8.94
N GLU A 5 46.63 41.88 7.81
CA GLU A 5 46.07 41.49 6.50
C GLU A 5 45.81 39.97 6.43
N LYS A 6 46.74 39.16 6.94
CA LYS A 6 46.58 37.70 7.01
C LYS A 6 45.38 37.28 7.87
N LYS A 7 45.16 37.93 9.01
CA LYS A 7 43.98 37.64 9.87
C LYS A 7 42.67 37.96 9.16
N LYS A 8 42.63 39.03 8.37
CA LYS A 8 41.46 39.46 7.60
C LYS A 8 41.16 38.50 6.44
N GLU A 9 42.19 38.02 5.75
CA GLU A 9 42.03 36.99 4.72
C GLU A 9 41.50 35.67 5.29
N ILE A 10 42.04 35.20 6.42
CA ILE A 10 41.55 33.99 7.09
C ILE A 10 40.09 34.14 7.53
N GLN A 11 39.71 35.30 8.09
CA GLN A 11 38.33 35.58 8.47
C GLN A 11 37.38 35.58 7.28
N ASN A 12 37.76 36.22 6.18
CA ASN A 12 36.95 36.23 4.96
C ASN A 12 36.80 34.83 4.38
N LEU A 13 37.87 34.03 4.40
CA LEU A 13 37.86 32.66 3.90
C LEU A 13 36.95 31.77 4.76
N LEU A 14 37.02 31.89 6.09
CA LEU A 14 36.10 31.20 7.01
C LEU A 14 34.64 31.61 6.80
N LEU A 15 34.39 32.89 6.52
CA LEU A 15 33.04 33.41 6.27
C LEU A 15 32.47 32.81 4.98
N VAL A 16 33.26 32.75 3.91
CA VAL A 16 32.86 32.12 2.64
C VAL A 16 32.59 30.62 2.83
N PHE A 17 33.46 29.90 3.56
CA PHE A 17 33.23 28.49 3.88
C PHE A 17 31.97 28.28 4.71
N GLY A 18 31.73 29.12 5.73
CA GLY A 18 30.52 29.07 6.54
C GLY A 18 29.26 29.32 5.72
N ALA A 19 29.28 30.29 4.81
CA ALA A 19 28.16 30.58 3.91
C ALA A 19 27.90 29.42 2.94
N ALA A 20 28.96 28.80 2.40
CA ALA A 20 28.84 27.64 1.52
C ALA A 20 28.20 26.44 2.24
N ILE A 21 28.70 26.09 3.43
CA ILE A 21 28.15 25.00 4.25
C ILE A 21 26.69 25.30 4.64
N GLY A 22 26.40 26.52 5.06
CA GLY A 22 25.05 26.96 5.38
C GLY A 22 24.09 26.83 4.19
N SER A 23 24.52 27.25 2.99
CA SER A 23 23.72 27.13 1.78
C SER A 23 23.44 25.66 1.39
N ALA A 24 24.43 24.78 1.55
CA ALA A 24 24.29 23.35 1.27
C ALA A 24 23.32 22.68 2.25
N LEU A 25 23.44 22.98 3.55
CA LEU A 25 22.51 22.49 4.58
C LEU A 25 21.07 22.97 4.31
N PHE A 26 20.91 24.25 3.95
CA PHE A 26 19.60 24.80 3.63
C PHE A 26 18.99 24.14 2.40
N GLY A 27 19.81 23.85 1.37
CA GLY A 27 19.39 23.10 0.18
C GLY A 27 18.95 21.67 0.52
N ILE A 28 19.70 20.96 1.36
CA ILE A 28 19.35 19.61 1.82
C ILE A 28 18.04 19.64 2.61
N LEU A 29 17.88 20.57 3.56
CA LEU A 29 16.65 20.72 4.33
C LEU A 29 15.45 21.07 3.45
N TYR A 30 15.64 21.93 2.45
CA TYR A 30 14.60 22.27 1.47
C TYR A 30 14.20 21.05 0.63
N ILE A 31 15.18 20.26 0.17
CA ILE A 31 14.91 19.02 -0.56
C ILE A 31 14.16 18.05 0.36
N ILE A 32 14.58 17.83 1.60
CA ILE A 32 13.87 16.94 2.54
C ILE A 32 12.43 17.42 2.80
N TYR A 33 12.24 18.74 2.96
CA TYR A 33 10.91 19.33 3.16
C TYR A 33 10.02 19.17 1.93
N SER A 34 10.53 19.47 0.73
CA SER A 34 9.78 19.43 -0.53
C SER A 34 9.58 18.03 -1.11
N SER A 35 10.51 17.11 -0.87
CA SER A 35 10.46 15.73 -1.37
C SER A 35 9.54 14.83 -0.55
N SER A 36 8.88 15.37 0.48
CA SER A 36 7.93 14.62 1.31
C SER A 36 6.56 14.42 0.66
N GLY A 37 6.33 14.96 -0.56
CA GLY A 37 5.04 14.88 -1.25
C GLY A 37 5.13 14.42 -2.70
N THR A 38 4.04 13.82 -3.17
CA THR A 38 3.66 13.56 -4.57
C THR A 38 4.12 12.28 -5.26
N GLY A 39 4.03 11.14 -4.58
CA GLY A 39 3.82 9.86 -5.28
C GLY A 39 2.34 9.68 -5.60
N HIS A 40 1.87 10.07 -6.79
CA HIS A 40 0.56 9.59 -7.26
C HIS A 40 0.68 8.12 -7.62
N TYR A 41 0.19 7.23 -6.76
CA TYR A 41 0.06 5.83 -7.12
C TYR A 41 -1.29 5.66 -7.83
N THR A 42 -1.23 5.17 -9.07
CA THR A 42 -2.43 4.64 -9.73
C THR A 42 -2.68 3.26 -9.13
N LEU A 43 -3.94 2.93 -8.80
CA LEU A 43 -4.28 1.69 -8.13
C LEU A 43 -3.81 0.46 -8.91
N SER A 44 -3.87 0.49 -10.23
CA SER A 44 -3.34 -0.56 -11.12
C SER A 44 -1.88 -0.95 -10.83
N ASN A 45 -1.11 -0.06 -10.21
CA ASN A 45 0.29 -0.27 -9.86
C ASN A 45 0.47 -0.84 -8.44
N ILE A 46 -0.59 -0.91 -7.64
CA ILE A 46 -0.58 -1.44 -6.27
C ILE A 46 -1.39 -2.74 -6.18
N LEU A 47 -2.58 -2.76 -6.78
CA LEU A 47 -3.50 -3.90 -6.72
C LEU A 47 -3.05 -4.98 -7.71
N LEU A 48 -2.93 -6.23 -7.25
CA LEU A 48 -2.54 -7.33 -8.13
C LEU A 48 -3.58 -7.52 -9.24
N SER A 49 -3.16 -7.50 -10.50
CA SER A 49 -4.07 -7.81 -11.60
C SER A 49 -4.49 -9.29 -11.55
N PRO A 50 -5.72 -9.64 -11.99
CA PRO A 50 -6.16 -11.03 -12.06
C PRO A 50 -5.21 -11.92 -12.88
N GLU A 51 -4.63 -11.38 -13.95
CA GLU A 51 -3.65 -12.08 -14.78
C GLU A 51 -2.37 -12.38 -13.98
N VAL A 52 -1.88 -11.42 -13.18
CA VAL A 52 -0.71 -11.62 -12.31
C VAL A 52 -1.00 -12.69 -11.25
N ILE A 53 -2.21 -12.71 -10.68
CA ILE A 53 -2.63 -13.73 -9.72
C ILE A 53 -2.57 -15.13 -10.34
N GLN A 54 -3.10 -15.30 -11.56
CA GLN A 54 -3.10 -16.58 -12.26
C GLN A 54 -1.68 -17.06 -12.62
N HIS A 55 -0.79 -16.13 -12.92
CA HIS A 55 0.60 -16.43 -13.31
C HIS A 55 1.61 -16.39 -12.15
N PHE A 56 1.16 -16.10 -10.93
CA PHE A 56 2.02 -15.83 -9.77
C PHE A 56 3.01 -16.98 -9.51
N SER A 57 2.57 -18.23 -9.68
CA SER A 57 3.40 -19.43 -9.52
C SER A 57 4.47 -19.61 -10.60
N SER A 58 4.24 -19.09 -11.81
CA SER A 58 5.14 -19.28 -12.96
C SER A 58 6.27 -18.25 -13.03
N LEU A 59 6.04 -17.05 -12.48
CA LEU A 59 7.02 -15.97 -12.47
C LEU A 59 8.17 -16.25 -11.49
N THR A 60 7.88 -16.84 -10.33
CA THR A 60 8.88 -17.19 -9.31
C THR A 60 9.79 -18.36 -9.70
N GLU A 61 9.36 -19.24 -10.62
CA GLU A 61 10.20 -20.35 -11.09
C GLU A 61 11.30 -19.90 -12.06
N LYS A 62 11.09 -18.80 -12.78
CA LYS A 62 12.02 -18.30 -13.81
C LYS A 62 13.14 -17.46 -13.21
N GLU A 63 12.89 -16.78 -12.09
CA GLU A 63 13.87 -16.00 -11.31
C GLU A 63 14.52 -16.84 -10.18
N ARG A 64 14.93 -18.08 -10.49
CA ARG A 64 15.65 -18.98 -9.58
C ARG A 64 17.08 -18.50 -9.25
N SER A 65 17.22 -17.33 -8.63
CA SER A 65 18.42 -16.92 -7.90
C SER A 65 18.38 -17.52 -6.48
N LYS A 66 18.53 -18.85 -6.42
CA LYS A 66 18.89 -19.74 -5.30
C LYS A 66 18.29 -19.62 -3.88
N HIS A 67 17.65 -18.55 -3.40
CA HIS A 67 17.32 -18.42 -1.96
C HIS A 67 15.91 -17.91 -1.58
N ILE A 68 15.01 -17.66 -2.54
CA ILE A 68 13.64 -17.21 -2.23
C ILE A 68 12.68 -18.39 -2.44
N SER A 69 11.92 -18.76 -1.40
CA SER A 69 10.88 -19.78 -1.51
C SER A 69 9.82 -19.33 -2.52
N PRO A 70 9.33 -20.22 -3.41
CA PRO A 70 8.27 -19.85 -4.34
C PRO A 70 7.01 -19.44 -3.58
N LEU A 71 6.52 -18.24 -3.89
CA LEU A 71 5.22 -17.76 -3.43
C LEU A 71 4.17 -18.23 -4.43
N GLN A 72 3.11 -18.85 -3.93
CA GLN A 72 1.99 -19.32 -4.72
C GLN A 72 0.72 -18.60 -4.27
N PHE A 73 -0.10 -18.18 -5.24
CA PHE A 73 -1.44 -17.71 -4.93
C PHE A 73 -2.26 -18.84 -4.27
N ASN A 74 -2.93 -18.52 -3.17
CA ASN A 74 -3.77 -19.48 -2.44
C ASN A 74 -5.25 -19.22 -2.73
N ARG A 75 -5.77 -18.05 -2.31
CA ARG A 75 -7.19 -17.68 -2.49
C ARG A 75 -7.44 -16.19 -2.24
N ILE A 76 -8.65 -15.76 -2.55
CA ILE A 76 -9.16 -14.41 -2.27
C ILE A 76 -10.35 -14.54 -1.33
N ASP A 77 -10.27 -13.89 -0.18
CA ASP A 77 -11.29 -13.94 0.86
C ASP A 77 -11.96 -12.56 0.99
N LEU A 78 -13.28 -12.54 1.13
CA LEU A 78 -14.06 -11.38 1.56
C LEU A 78 -14.40 -11.54 3.04
N SER A 79 -13.99 -10.60 3.88
CA SER A 79 -14.33 -10.56 5.29
C SER A 79 -15.25 -9.37 5.59
N PHE A 80 -16.33 -9.61 6.31
CA PHE A 80 -17.30 -8.57 6.67
C PHE A 80 -17.86 -8.81 8.08
N PHE A 81 -18.25 -7.73 8.74
CA PHE A 81 -18.85 -7.80 10.07
C PHE A 81 -20.35 -8.07 9.95
N ASN A 82 -20.82 -9.18 10.52
CA ASN A 82 -22.24 -9.50 10.55
C ASN A 82 -22.89 -8.81 11.76
N PRO A 83 -23.84 -7.88 11.57
CA PRO A 83 -24.44 -7.10 12.66
C PRO A 83 -25.38 -7.92 13.55
N GLU A 84 -25.95 -9.02 13.04
CA GLU A 84 -26.87 -9.88 13.81
C GLU A 84 -26.12 -10.77 14.79
N THR A 85 -24.99 -11.33 14.35
CA THR A 85 -24.17 -12.25 15.15
C THR A 85 -23.03 -11.55 15.89
N HIS A 86 -22.74 -10.28 15.55
CA HIS A 86 -21.59 -9.52 16.02
C HIS A 86 -20.24 -10.21 15.77
N LEU A 87 -20.15 -11.05 14.73
CA LEU A 87 -18.95 -11.80 14.37
C LEU A 87 -18.46 -11.41 12.97
N TRP A 88 -17.14 -11.46 12.78
CA TRP A 88 -16.54 -11.41 11.46
C TRP A 88 -16.83 -12.71 10.71
N GLN A 89 -17.40 -12.58 9.51
CA GLN A 89 -17.61 -13.68 8.59
C GLN A 89 -16.63 -13.54 7.44
N THR A 90 -16.06 -14.65 7.00
CA THR A 90 -15.12 -14.69 5.87
C THR A 90 -15.63 -15.69 4.84
N LYS A 91 -15.73 -15.26 3.59
CA LYS A 91 -16.17 -16.06 2.45
C LYS A 91 -15.13 -15.98 1.35
N GLU A 92 -14.75 -17.13 0.81
CA GLU A 92 -13.88 -17.19 -0.36
C GLU A 92 -14.65 -16.68 -1.59
N ILE A 93 -14.00 -15.86 -2.42
CA ILE A 93 -14.57 -15.33 -3.67
C ILE A 93 -13.80 -15.83 -4.89
N SER A 94 -14.52 -15.93 -6.01
CA SER A 94 -13.96 -16.37 -7.28
C SER A 94 -12.99 -15.34 -7.87
N THR A 95 -12.09 -15.79 -8.75
CA THR A 95 -11.18 -14.88 -9.47
C THR A 95 -11.97 -13.98 -10.42
N GLU A 96 -13.09 -14.47 -10.96
CA GLU A 96 -14.01 -13.73 -11.82
C GLU A 96 -14.69 -12.57 -11.09
N ASP A 97 -15.09 -12.79 -9.83
CA ASP A 97 -15.68 -11.72 -9.01
C ASP A 97 -14.62 -10.70 -8.59
N TYR A 98 -13.42 -11.17 -8.26
CA TYR A 98 -12.28 -10.28 -8.06
C TYR A 98 -11.98 -9.44 -9.30
N GLN A 99 -12.01 -10.02 -10.50
CA GLN A 99 -11.78 -9.30 -11.75
C GLN A 99 -12.79 -8.17 -11.98
N LYS A 100 -14.06 -8.37 -11.61
CA LYS A 100 -15.09 -7.30 -11.67
C LYS A 100 -14.73 -6.13 -10.75
N ILE A 101 -14.29 -6.43 -9.52
CA ILE A 101 -13.85 -5.41 -8.57
C ILE A 101 -12.61 -4.72 -9.11
N TYR A 102 -11.58 -5.47 -9.52
CA TYR A 102 -10.36 -4.91 -10.10
C TYR A 102 -10.68 -3.93 -11.23
N THR A 103 -11.51 -4.34 -12.19
CA THR A 103 -11.89 -3.49 -13.33
C THR A 103 -12.61 -2.21 -12.90
N LEU A 104 -13.41 -2.27 -11.82
CA LEU A 104 -14.13 -1.12 -11.29
C LEU A 104 -13.20 -0.04 -10.73
N ILE A 105 -12.16 -0.45 -9.97
CA ILE A 105 -11.32 0.49 -9.21
C ILE A 105 -9.91 0.68 -9.79
N ALA A 106 -9.45 -0.13 -10.76
CA ALA A 106 -8.06 -0.13 -11.23
C ALA A 106 -7.56 1.23 -11.75
N SER A 107 -8.44 2.06 -12.30
CA SER A 107 -8.10 3.41 -12.79
C SER A 107 -8.03 4.48 -11.70
N ASP A 108 -8.44 4.16 -10.47
CA ASP A 108 -8.52 5.14 -9.39
C ASP A 108 -7.11 5.55 -8.94
N LYS A 109 -7.00 6.82 -8.51
CA LYS A 109 -5.75 7.42 -8.06
C LYS A 109 -5.75 7.57 -6.54
N SER A 110 -4.59 7.38 -5.94
CA SER A 110 -4.42 7.54 -4.51
C SER A 110 -4.66 8.99 -4.07
N ILE A 111 -5.33 9.16 -2.93
CA ILE A 111 -5.45 10.41 -2.21
C ILE A 111 -4.11 10.66 -1.51
N GLU A 112 -3.43 11.74 -1.88
CA GLU A 112 -2.08 12.04 -1.40
C GLU A 112 -2.03 12.37 0.09
N SER A 113 -3.01 13.14 0.57
CA SER A 113 -3.11 13.57 1.97
C SER A 113 -4.53 13.30 2.44
N PRO A 114 -4.85 12.06 2.86
CA PRO A 114 -6.19 11.73 3.34
C PRO A 114 -6.51 12.58 4.58
N SER A 115 -7.67 13.23 4.58
CA SER A 115 -8.13 13.97 5.75
C SER A 115 -8.48 13.02 6.90
N ASP A 116 -8.55 13.54 8.12
CA ASP A 116 -9.00 12.76 9.28
C ASP A 116 -10.37 12.11 9.07
N ALA A 117 -11.25 12.76 8.30
CA ALA A 117 -12.55 12.19 7.95
C ALA A 117 -12.42 10.91 7.10
N VAL A 118 -11.48 10.89 6.14
CA VAL A 118 -11.19 9.70 5.31
C VAL A 118 -10.60 8.60 6.17
N ILE A 119 -9.63 8.91 7.03
CA ILE A 119 -8.99 7.92 7.92
C ILE A 119 -10.02 7.33 8.90
N ASN A 120 -10.88 8.18 9.48
CA ASN A 120 -11.89 7.76 10.45
C ASN A 120 -13.04 6.96 9.81
N ALA A 121 -13.26 7.06 8.50
CA ALA A 121 -14.28 6.28 7.79
C ALA A 121 -14.08 4.76 7.89
N PHE A 122 -12.87 4.31 8.22
CA PHE A 122 -12.51 2.89 8.37
C PHE A 122 -12.55 2.40 9.83
N ARG A 123 -12.89 3.24 10.80
CA ARG A 123 -12.97 2.86 12.22
C ARG A 123 -14.35 2.32 12.58
N GLU A 124 -15.39 3.09 12.28
CA GLU A 124 -16.78 2.75 12.62
C GLU A 124 -17.76 3.26 11.55
N PRO A 125 -18.53 2.38 10.87
CA PRO A 125 -18.62 0.94 11.06
C PRO A 125 -17.37 0.20 10.55
N PRO A 126 -17.14 -1.06 10.98
CA PRO A 126 -16.06 -1.88 10.45
C PRO A 126 -16.14 -1.99 8.92
N PRO A 127 -15.01 -1.88 8.20
CA PRO A 127 -14.99 -1.97 6.75
C PRO A 127 -15.23 -3.41 6.30
N VAL A 128 -15.62 -3.57 5.04
CA VAL A 128 -15.56 -4.85 4.35
C VAL A 128 -14.15 -5.02 3.80
N LYS A 129 -13.56 -6.19 3.98
CA LYS A 129 -12.17 -6.47 3.62
C LYS A 129 -12.09 -7.47 2.49
N LEU A 130 -11.33 -7.16 1.47
CA LEU A 130 -10.92 -8.09 0.43
C LEU A 130 -9.46 -8.47 0.67
N ILE A 131 -9.19 -9.75 0.88
CA ILE A 131 -7.92 -10.26 1.39
C ILE A 131 -7.36 -11.23 0.35
N ILE A 132 -6.22 -10.90 -0.22
CA ILE A 132 -5.48 -11.80 -1.13
C ILE A 132 -4.46 -12.57 -0.30
N GLN A 133 -4.60 -13.90 -0.31
CA GLN A 133 -3.71 -14.80 0.42
C GLN A 133 -2.75 -15.50 -0.53
N ILE A 134 -1.51 -15.63 -0.07
CA ILE A 134 -0.47 -16.40 -0.72
C ILE A 134 0.05 -17.48 0.24
N GLU A 135 0.73 -18.45 -0.35
CA GLU A 135 1.33 -19.57 0.32
C GLU A 135 2.81 -19.63 -0.04
N GLU A 136 3.68 -19.64 0.96
CA GLU A 136 5.10 -19.84 0.78
C GLU A 136 5.43 -21.34 0.90
N LYS A 137 5.90 -21.93 -0.19
CA LYS A 137 6.37 -23.33 -0.21
C LYS A 137 7.85 -23.36 0.12
N SER A 138 8.18 -23.55 1.39
CA SER A 138 9.58 -23.70 1.80
C SER A 138 10.14 -25.04 1.30
N ALA A 139 11.27 -25.02 0.61
CA ALA A 139 11.96 -26.24 0.17
C ALA A 139 12.47 -27.11 1.33
N LYS A 140 12.51 -26.58 2.56
CA LYS A 140 13.04 -27.26 3.75
C LYS A 140 11.97 -27.69 4.75
N ASN A 141 10.77 -27.10 4.71
CA ASN A 141 9.67 -27.42 5.62
C ASN A 141 8.49 -28.02 4.86
N PHE A 142 7.98 -29.17 5.32
CA PHE A 142 6.78 -29.81 4.75
C PHE A 142 5.49 -29.02 4.98
N THR A 143 5.54 -27.97 5.79
CA THR A 143 4.39 -27.10 6.10
C THR A 143 4.47 -25.83 5.29
N SER A 144 3.45 -25.65 4.45
CA SER A 144 3.16 -24.40 3.75
C SER A 144 2.77 -23.30 4.74
N VAL A 145 3.41 -22.13 4.64
CA VAL A 145 3.02 -20.97 5.46
C VAL A 145 2.08 -20.09 4.64
N LYS A 146 0.84 -19.93 5.12
CA LYS A 146 -0.15 -19.02 4.53
C LYS A 146 0.01 -17.63 5.10
N SER A 147 0.04 -16.63 4.25
CA SER A 147 0.13 -15.23 4.64
C SER A 147 -0.80 -14.36 3.80
N VAL A 148 -1.22 -13.23 4.38
CA VAL A 148 -1.96 -12.20 3.64
C VAL A 148 -0.93 -11.42 2.85
N PHE A 149 -1.10 -11.34 1.54
CA PHE A 149 -0.25 -10.52 0.68
C PHE A 149 -0.75 -9.08 0.63
N GLN A 150 -2.06 -8.93 0.45
CA GLN A 150 -2.70 -7.65 0.25
C GLN A 150 -4.08 -7.64 0.89
N GLU A 151 -4.45 -6.50 1.47
CA GLU A 151 -5.77 -6.23 2.04
C GLU A 151 -6.33 -4.95 1.40
N VAL A 152 -7.59 -5.01 0.98
CA VAL A 152 -8.35 -3.85 0.51
C VAL A 152 -9.55 -3.67 1.43
N ASP A 153 -9.56 -2.56 2.15
CA ASP A 153 -10.68 -2.20 3.02
C ASP A 153 -11.61 -1.26 2.27
N PHE A 154 -12.91 -1.56 2.25
CA PHE A 154 -13.97 -0.69 1.74
C PHE A 154 -14.71 -0.08 2.92
N ALA A 155 -14.65 1.25 3.07
CA ALA A 155 -15.28 1.96 4.17
C ALA A 155 -16.80 1.82 4.09
N ALA A 156 -17.44 1.45 5.20
CA ALA A 156 -18.90 1.34 5.28
C ALA A 156 -19.61 2.71 5.25
N ARG A 157 -18.87 3.79 5.48
CA ARG A 157 -19.35 5.17 5.35
C ARG A 157 -18.51 5.92 4.33
N GLY A 158 -19.19 6.65 3.46
CA GLY A 158 -18.56 7.38 2.37
C GLY A 158 -18.22 6.47 1.19
N ASP A 159 -17.37 7.01 0.32
CA ASP A 159 -17.03 6.46 -0.99
C ASP A 159 -15.53 6.17 -1.04
N PHE A 160 -14.98 5.64 0.05
CA PHE A 160 -13.54 5.46 0.23
C PHE A 160 -13.17 3.99 0.35
N PHE A 161 -11.99 3.67 -0.16
CA PHE A 161 -11.34 2.40 0.10
C PHE A 161 -9.84 2.63 0.33
N ARG A 162 -9.17 1.68 0.97
CA ARG A 162 -7.72 1.72 1.15
C ARG A 162 -7.10 0.38 0.84
N VAL A 163 -5.87 0.42 0.35
CA VAL A 163 -5.07 -0.77 0.06
C VAL A 163 -3.88 -0.79 0.99
N GLN A 164 -3.63 -1.95 1.57
CA GLN A 164 -2.49 -2.24 2.43
C GLN A 164 -1.73 -3.44 1.87
N LEU A 165 -0.45 -3.24 1.58
CA LEU A 165 0.50 -4.32 1.29
C LEU A 165 1.08 -4.79 2.63
N ARG A 166 1.12 -6.09 2.88
CA ARG A 166 1.63 -6.63 4.14
C ARG A 166 3.16 -6.75 4.18
N GLU A 167 3.88 -5.99 3.36
CA GLU A 167 5.34 -6.00 3.41
C GLU A 167 5.85 -5.70 4.83
N GLN A 168 6.89 -6.44 5.19
CA GLN A 168 7.35 -6.72 6.55
C GLN A 168 7.64 -5.45 7.36
N GLY A 169 6.81 -5.13 8.36
CA GLY A 169 7.11 -4.08 9.35
C GLY A 169 5.94 -3.65 10.22
N GLN A 170 6.23 -2.90 11.29
CA GLN A 170 5.21 -2.29 12.18
C GLN A 170 4.49 -1.08 11.53
N GLU A 171 4.91 -0.63 10.36
CA GLU A 171 4.35 0.52 9.64
C GLU A 171 3.94 0.12 8.21
N ALA A 172 2.91 -0.71 8.10
CA ALA A 172 2.35 -1.03 6.80
C ALA A 172 1.74 0.24 6.17
N GLN A 173 2.32 0.70 5.05
CA GLN A 173 1.82 1.85 4.33
C GLN A 173 0.43 1.58 3.77
N GLN A 174 -0.49 2.51 3.99
CA GLN A 174 -1.86 2.46 3.48
C GLN A 174 -2.04 3.52 2.40
N ALA A 175 -2.50 3.10 1.22
CA ALA A 175 -2.90 4.01 0.15
C ALA A 175 -4.42 4.15 0.17
N TYR A 176 -4.92 5.39 0.19
CA TYR A 176 -6.35 5.70 0.25
C TYR A 176 -6.86 6.12 -1.11
N PHE A 177 -8.12 5.81 -1.42
CA PHE A 177 -8.73 6.05 -2.72
C PHE A 177 -10.19 6.47 -2.55
N TYR A 178 -10.72 7.17 -3.55
CA TYR A 178 -12.13 7.54 -3.64
C TYR A 178 -12.76 6.85 -4.85
N HIS A 179 -13.90 6.21 -4.64
CA HIS A 179 -14.73 5.67 -5.71
C HIS A 179 -16.20 5.75 -5.31
N ARG A 180 -16.98 6.45 -6.14
CA ARG A 180 -18.40 6.72 -5.84
C ARG A 180 -19.17 5.42 -5.66
N ALA A 181 -19.91 5.31 -4.55
CA ALA A 181 -20.74 4.17 -4.20
C ALA A 181 -19.98 2.82 -4.16
N ILE A 182 -18.69 2.83 -3.81
CA ILE A 182 -17.86 1.61 -3.81
C ILE A 182 -18.40 0.55 -2.85
N TYR A 183 -18.74 0.93 -1.63
CA TYR A 183 -19.22 0.00 -0.61
C TYR A 183 -20.50 -0.76 -1.02
N PRO A 184 -21.62 -0.07 -1.37
CA PRO A 184 -22.82 -0.78 -1.80
C PRO A 184 -22.60 -1.57 -3.09
N THR A 185 -21.69 -1.13 -3.97
CA THR A 185 -21.36 -1.86 -5.20
C THR A 185 -20.65 -3.19 -4.88
N VAL A 186 -19.63 -3.17 -4.04
CA VAL A 186 -18.90 -4.37 -3.60
C VAL A 186 -19.83 -5.32 -2.85
N ILE A 187 -20.62 -4.82 -1.91
CA ILE A 187 -21.62 -5.63 -1.21
C ILE A 187 -22.60 -6.27 -2.19
N LYS A 188 -23.15 -5.52 -3.15
CA LYS A 188 -24.09 -6.08 -4.13
C LYS A 188 -23.44 -7.15 -5.01
N MET A 189 -22.22 -6.92 -5.47
CA MET A 189 -21.48 -7.87 -6.31
C MET A 189 -21.20 -9.20 -5.59
N LEU A 190 -20.99 -9.15 -4.27
CA LEU A 190 -20.51 -10.30 -3.50
C LEU A 190 -21.59 -10.97 -2.63
N ALA A 191 -22.60 -10.22 -2.19
CA ALA A 191 -23.75 -10.73 -1.45
C ALA A 191 -24.90 -11.18 -2.38
N GLY A 192 -25.01 -10.60 -3.58
CA GLY A 192 -26.05 -10.91 -4.56
C GLY A 192 -25.89 -12.22 -5.34
N GLN A 193 -24.95 -13.08 -4.95
CA GLN A 193 -24.82 -14.46 -5.47
C GLN A 193 -25.46 -15.50 -4.54
N HIS A 194 -26.34 -15.06 -3.64
CA HIS A 194 -27.23 -15.93 -2.88
C HIS A 194 -28.65 -15.74 -3.38
N ASP A 195 -28.95 -16.35 -4.53
CA ASP A 195 -30.25 -16.89 -4.90
C ASP A 195 -30.03 -18.13 -5.78
#